data_AF-A0A252F2N2-F1
#
_entry.id   AF-A0A252F2N2-F1
#
_cell.length_a   1.000
_cell.length_b   1.000
_cell.length_c   1.000
_cell.angle_alpha   90.00
_cell.angle_beta   90.00
_cell.angle_gamma   90.00
#
_symmetry.space_group_name_H-M   'P 1'
#
loop_
_entity.id
_entity.type
_entity.pdbx_description
1 polymer ?
#
loop_
_entity_poly.entity_id
_entity_poly.type
_entity_poly.pdbx_seq_one_letter_code
_entity_poly.pdbx_strand_id
1 'polypeptide(L)'
;MIDAVRKTCNAGEKTEFKFRATSIAFRVKNFTSGPVCVCLREWDDSQSIMVSAGMAETVVSNREPTEMMQRGTTATVIVTAEQTGTVEVIRDD
;
A
#
# COMPACT_ATOMS: atom_id res chain seq x y z
N MET A 1 13.89 7.74 9.85
CA MET A 1 13.01 6.74 10.52
C MET A 1 12.21 6.07 9.42
N ILE A 2 12.46 4.79 9.16
CA ILE A 2 11.71 4.03 8.16
C ILE A 2 10.40 3.63 8.82
N ASP A 3 9.28 4.23 8.39
CA ASP A 3 7.97 3.82 8.86
C ASP A 3 7.58 2.56 8.06
N ALA A 4 7.84 1.40 8.66
CA ALA A 4 7.41 0.10 8.15
C ALA A 4 6.24 -0.41 9.00
N VAL A 5 5.13 -0.75 8.35
CA VAL A 5 3.95 -1.32 9.00
C VAL A 5 3.67 -2.68 8.39
N ARG A 6 3.65 -3.71 9.25
CA ARG A 6 3.33 -5.08 8.88
C ARG A 6 1.99 -5.47 9.48
N LYS A 7 1.09 -6.01 8.67
CA LYS A 7 -0.24 -6.48 9.10
C LYS A 7 -0.58 -7.80 8.42
N THR A 8 -1.48 -8.55 9.06
CA THR A 8 -2.20 -9.64 8.40
C THR A 8 -3.32 -9.05 7.57
N CYS A 9 -3.34 -9.37 6.28
CA CYS A 9 -4.43 -9.07 5.36
C CYS A 9 -5.26 -10.33 5.19
N ASN A 10 -6.56 -10.27 5.48
CA ASN A 10 -7.47 -11.38 5.25
C ASN A 10 -7.90 -11.43 3.79
N ALA A 11 -8.12 -12.64 3.28
CA ALA A 11 -8.58 -12.87 1.91
C ALA A 11 -9.87 -12.09 1.62
N GLY A 12 -9.88 -11.31 0.54
CA GLY A 12 -11.02 -10.51 0.10
C GLY A 12 -11.33 -9.26 0.93
N GLU A 13 -10.60 -9.02 2.03
CA GLU A 13 -10.80 -7.84 2.88
C GLU A 13 -9.86 -6.70 2.50
N LYS A 14 -10.34 -5.46 2.65
CA LYS A 14 -9.52 -4.26 2.49
C LYS A 14 -8.81 -3.96 3.80
N THR A 15 -7.48 -3.98 3.77
CA THR A 15 -6.63 -3.66 4.91
C THR A 15 -5.95 -2.31 4.68
N GLU A 16 -6.19 -1.35 5.59
CA GLU A 16 -5.58 -0.02 5.49
C GLU A 16 -4.26 0.07 6.27
N PHE A 17 -3.23 0.64 5.63
CA PHE A 17 -1.96 1.01 6.22
C PHE A 17 -1.85 2.54 6.19
N LYS A 18 -1.68 3.18 7.35
CA LYS A 18 -1.68 4.64 7.49
C LYS A 18 -0.29 5.14 7.85
N PHE A 19 0.19 6.12 7.10
CA PHE A 19 1.50 6.75 7.24
C PHE A 19 1.35 8.27 7.25
N ARG A 20 2.36 9.00 7.75
CA ARG A 20 2.41 10.45 7.53
C ARG A 20 2.75 10.73 6.06
N ALA A 21 1.96 11.58 5.41
CA ALA A 21 2.11 12.02 4.02
C ALA A 21 3.38 12.89 3.88
N THR A 22 4.50 12.20 3.81
CA THR A 22 5.84 12.74 3.61
C THR A 22 6.46 12.20 2.32
N SER A 23 5.83 11.20 1.69
CA SER A 23 6.26 10.57 0.45
C SER A 23 5.05 10.20 -0.42
N ILE A 24 5.29 10.23 -1.74
CA ILE A 24 4.38 9.80 -2.81
C ILE A 24 4.51 8.32 -3.18
N ALA A 25 5.50 7.62 -2.61
CA ALA A 25 5.86 6.26 -2.94
C ALA A 25 5.89 5.35 -1.71
N PHE A 26 5.34 4.15 -1.87
CA PHE A 26 5.32 3.12 -0.83
C PHE A 26 5.81 1.81 -1.40
N ARG A 27 6.75 1.18 -0.71
CA ARG A 27 7.20 -0.17 -1.04
C ARG A 27 6.31 -1.17 -0.33
N VAL A 28 5.61 -2.00 -1.10
CA VAL A 28 4.72 -3.06 -0.60
C VAL A 28 5.38 -4.40 -0.80
N LYS A 29 5.56 -5.17 0.27
CA LYS A 29 6.08 -6.54 0.25
C LYS A 29 4.97 -7.52 0.56
N ASN A 30 4.75 -8.46 -0.36
CA ASN A 30 3.73 -9.48 -0.24
C ASN A 30 4.34 -10.80 0.25
N PHE A 31 4.05 -11.18 1.50
CA PHE A 31 4.45 -12.49 2.06
C PHE A 31 3.29 -13.49 2.09
N THR A 32 2.19 -13.19 1.41
CA THR A 32 1.07 -14.13 1.26
C THR A 32 1.38 -15.17 0.18
N SER A 33 0.59 -16.25 0.15
CA SER A 33 0.69 -17.30 -0.87
C SER A 33 -0.02 -16.96 -2.19
N GLY A 34 -0.66 -15.79 -2.28
CA GLY A 34 -1.37 -15.29 -3.46
C GLY A 34 -0.95 -13.87 -3.83
N PRO A 35 -1.40 -13.32 -4.96
CA PRO A 35 -1.18 -11.91 -5.25
C PRO A 35 -1.99 -11.03 -4.30
N VAL A 36 -1.57 -9.77 -4.17
CA VAL A 36 -2.32 -8.71 -3.49
C VAL A 36 -2.51 -7.54 -4.45
N CYS A 37 -3.64 -6.87 -4.35
CA CYS A 37 -3.92 -5.64 -5.09
C CYS A 37 -3.80 -4.45 -4.14
N VAL A 38 -3.20 -3.37 -4.62
CA VAL A 38 -2.85 -2.20 -3.83
C VAL A 38 -3.42 -0.94 -4.47
N CYS A 39 -4.08 -0.10 -3.66
CA CYS A 39 -4.47 1.25 -4.03
C CYS A 39 -3.90 2.26 -3.02
N LEU A 40 -3.76 3.52 -3.47
CA LEU A 40 -3.41 4.63 -2.60
C LEU A 40 -4.66 5.51 -2.38
N ARG A 41 -4.89 5.90 -1.12
CA ARG A 41 -6.01 6.72 -0.61
C ARG A 41 -7.38 6.06 -0.64
N GLU A 42 -7.91 5.78 -1.83
CA GLU A 42 -9.25 5.22 -2.05
C GLU A 42 -9.13 3.99 -2.93
N TRP A 43 -10.01 3.01 -2.72
CA TRP A 43 -9.98 1.79 -3.51
C TRP A 43 -10.62 2.01 -4.87
N ASP A 44 -9.87 1.75 -5.93
CA ASP A 44 -10.33 1.74 -7.32
C ASP A 44 -9.72 0.53 -8.02
N ASP A 45 -10.55 -0.48 -8.30
CA ASP A 45 -10.10 -1.73 -8.92
C ASP A 45 -9.37 -1.50 -10.26
N SER A 46 -9.77 -0.46 -11.02
CA SER A 46 -9.17 -0.13 -12.32
C SER A 46 -7.78 0.49 -12.22
N GLN A 47 -7.44 1.04 -11.05
CA GLN A 47 -6.15 1.68 -10.76
C GLN A 47 -5.32 0.86 -9.77
N SER A 48 -5.80 -0.32 -9.38
CA SER A 48 -5.10 -1.18 -8.44
C SER A 48 -3.85 -1.77 -9.08
N ILE A 49 -2.77 -1.80 -8.29
CA ILE A 49 -1.49 -2.41 -8.69
C ILE A 49 -1.38 -3.78 -8.04
N MET A 50 -1.15 -4.79 -8.87
CA MET A 50 -0.94 -6.17 -8.40
C MET A 50 0.51 -6.38 -7.96
N VAL A 51 0.69 -6.97 -6.79
CA VAL A 51 1.98 -7.42 -6.26
C VAL A 51 1.93 -8.93 -6.11
N SER A 52 2.71 -9.66 -6.91
CA SER A 52 2.74 -11.13 -6.88
C SER A 52 3.20 -11.67 -5.53
N ALA A 53 2.82 -12.92 -5.24
CA ALA A 53 3.24 -13.63 -4.02
C ALA A 53 4.78 -13.66 -3.91
N GLY A 54 5.30 -13.37 -2.71
CA GLY A 54 6.74 -13.34 -2.44
C GLY A 54 7.50 -12.17 -3.04
N MET A 55 6.84 -11.25 -3.75
CA MET A 55 7.47 -10.11 -4.41
C MET A 55 7.30 -8.80 -3.62
N ALA A 56 8.07 -7.80 -4.02
CA ALA A 56 7.98 -6.46 -3.49
C ALA A 56 7.95 -5.44 -4.63
N GLU A 57 7.00 -4.53 -4.58
CA GLU A 57 6.81 -3.50 -5.60
C GLU A 57 6.78 -2.10 -4.97
N THR A 58 7.28 -1.11 -5.70
CA THR A 58 7.15 0.30 -5.32
C THR A 58 5.91 0.87 -5.99
N VAL A 59 4.94 1.25 -5.18
CA VAL A 59 3.65 1.81 -5.61
C VAL A 59 3.72 3.33 -5.49
N VAL A 60 3.58 4.03 -6.61
CA VAL A 60 3.62 5.50 -6.69
C VAL A 60 2.21 6.04 -6.94
N SER A 61 1.84 7.16 -6.30
CA SER A 61 0.55 7.80 -6.55
C SER A 61 0.51 8.48 -7.91
N ASN A 62 -0.46 8.10 -8.76
CA ASN A 62 -0.66 8.66 -10.10
C ASN A 62 -1.40 10.01 -10.10
N ARG A 63 -1.87 10.51 -8.96
CA ARG A 63 -2.47 11.86 -8.88
C ARG A 63 -1.38 12.86 -8.59
N GLU A 64 -1.34 13.96 -9.35
CA GLU A 64 -0.36 15.03 -9.16
C GLU A 64 -0.23 15.39 -7.66
N PRO A 65 1.00 15.51 -7.13
CA PRO A 65 1.24 15.76 -5.72
C PRO A 65 0.78 17.16 -5.23
N THR A 66 0.09 17.92 -6.07
CA THR A 66 0.02 19.38 -6.02
C THR A 66 -0.91 19.97 -4.96
N GLU A 67 -1.81 19.19 -4.34
CA GLU A 67 -2.64 19.72 -3.23
C GLU A 67 -2.65 18.87 -1.95
N MET A 68 -2.35 17.57 -2.04
CA MET A 68 -2.72 16.62 -0.96
C MET A 68 -1.53 15.93 -0.28
N MET A 69 -0.31 16.21 -0.77
CA MET A 69 0.97 15.89 -0.13
C MET A 69 1.49 17.07 0.72
N GLN A 70 0.59 17.95 1.18
CA GLN A 70 0.96 18.94 2.17
C GLN A 70 1.53 18.23 3.40
N ARG A 71 2.71 18.69 3.87
CA ARG A 71 3.34 18.18 5.08
C ARG A 71 2.32 18.20 6.23
N GLY A 72 1.95 17.01 6.72
CA GLY A 72 1.02 16.86 7.85
C GLY A 72 -0.22 16.00 7.57
N THR A 73 -0.52 15.68 6.30
CA THR A 73 -1.65 14.81 5.94
C THR A 73 -1.34 13.34 6.24
N THR A 74 -2.36 12.47 6.31
CA THR A 74 -2.18 11.00 6.42
C THR A 74 -2.24 10.37 5.02
N ALA A 75 -1.22 9.61 4.65
CA ALA A 75 -1.24 8.75 3.47
C ALA A 75 -1.80 7.36 3.84
N THR A 76 -2.73 6.85 3.05
CA THR A 76 -3.33 5.53 3.26
C THR A 76 -2.98 4.63 2.08
N VAL A 77 -2.40 3.46 2.36
CA VAL A 77 -2.24 2.37 1.41
C VAL A 77 -3.30 1.32 1.73
N ILE A 78 -4.13 0.97 0.77
CA ILE A 78 -5.18 -0.03 0.92
C ILE A 78 -4.74 -1.27 0.17
N VAL A 79 -4.73 -2.41 0.86
CA VAL A 79 -4.34 -3.70 0.30
C VAL A 79 -5.51 -4.67 0.40
N THR A 80 -5.80 -5.38 -0.69
CA THR A 80 -6.67 -6.56 -0.68
C THR A 80 -5.85 -7.76 -1.11
N ALA A 81 -5.90 -8.81 -0.30
CA ALA A 81 -5.20 -10.05 -0.59
C ALA A 81 -6.16 -11.09 -1.17
N GLU A 82 -5.70 -11.88 -2.15
CA GLU A 82 -6.47 -13.04 -2.60
C GLU A 82 -6.44 -14.18 -1.57
N GLN A 83 -5.35 -14.29 -0.80
CA GLN A 83 -5.16 -15.28 0.24
C GLN A 83 -4.72 -14.61 1.53
N THR A 84 -5.26 -15.06 2.67
CA THR A 84 -4.90 -14.50 3.97
C THR A 84 -3.41 -14.68 4.23
N GLY A 85 -2.73 -13.61 4.63
CA GLY A 85 -1.31 -13.67 4.96
C GLY A 85 -0.75 -12.32 5.37
N THR A 86 0.58 -12.24 5.44
CA THR A 86 1.26 -11.04 5.90
C THR A 86 1.66 -10.13 4.74
N VAL A 87 1.40 -8.84 4.90
CA VAL A 87 1.88 -7.77 4.01
C VAL A 87 2.62 -6.73 4.84
N GLU A 88 3.75 -6.26 4.30
CA GLU A 88 4.52 -5.16 4.88
C GLU A 88 4.51 -3.98 3.91
N VAL A 89 4.14 -2.81 4.41
CA VAL A 89 4.18 -1.56 3.66
C VAL A 89 5.23 -0.66 4.31
N ILE A 90 6.13 -0.15 3.48
CA ILE A 90 7.25 0.68 3.89
C ILE A 90 7.12 2.02 3.17
N ARG A 91 7.23 3.12 3.91
CA ARG A 91 7.43 4.43 3.30
C ARG A 91 8.82 4.50 2.68
N ASP A 92 8.88 4.74 1.37
CA ASP A 92 10.13 5.08 0.66
C ASP A 92 10.31 6.61 0.80
N ASP A 93 11.44 7.08 1.34
CA ASP A 93 11.73 8.52 1.56
C ASP A 93 12.48 9.11 0.36
#